data_AF-A0A847ML79-F1
#
_entry.id   AF-A0A847ML79-F1
#
_cell.length_a   1.000
_cell.length_b   1.000
_cell.length_c   1.000
_cell.angle_alpha   90.00
_cell.angle_beta   90.00
_cell.angle_gamma   90.00
#
_symmetry.space_group_name_H-M   'P 1'
#
loop_
_entity.id
_entity.type
_entity.pdbx_description
1 polymer ?
#
loop_
_entity_poly.entity_id
_entity_poly.type
_entity_poly.pdbx_seq_one_letter_code
_entity_poly.pdbx_strand_id
1 'polypeptide(L)' 'MKLLELRFKNLNSLEGEWIIDFSHPEYEQNGIFAISGPTGAGKTTLLDA' A
#
# COMPACT_ATOMS: atom_id res chain seq x y z
N MET A 1 6.64 -13.24 10.43
CA MET A 1 6.69 -12.72 9.05
C MET A 1 6.36 -11.23 9.12
N LYS A 2 7.21 -10.32 8.63
CA LYS A 2 7.00 -8.85 8.65
C LYS A 2 7.09 -8.34 7.21
N LEU A 3 6.09 -7.56 6.78
CA LEU A 3 6.12 -6.85 5.50
C LEU A 3 6.98 -5.59 5.68
N LEU A 4 8.01 -5.41 4.85
CA LEU A 4 8.93 -4.27 4.95
C LEU A 4 8.68 -3.25 3.84
N GLU A 5 8.45 -3.72 2.61
CA GLU A 5 8.16 -2.89 1.45
C GLU A 5 7.11 -3.60 0.58
N LEU A 6 6.23 -2.83 -0.05
CA LEU A 6 5.37 -3.26 -1.15
C LEU A 6 5.70 -2.41 -2.38
N ARG A 7 6.03 -3.07 -3.49
CA ARG A 7 6.33 -2.40 -4.77
C ARG A 7 5.57 -3.07 -5.90
N PHE A 8 4.89 -2.28 -6.71
CA PHE A 8 4.18 -2.76 -7.88
C PHE A 8 4.17 -1.71 -9.00
N LYS A 9 3.81 -2.15 -10.21
CA LYS A 9 3.75 -1.30 -11.39
C LYS A 9 2.54 -1.65 -12.24
N ASN A 10 1.75 -0.64 -12.63
CA ASN A 10 0.61 -0.77 -13.53
C ASN A 10 -0.36 -1.90 -13.12
N LEU A 11 -0.87 -1.85 -11.89
CA LEU A 11 -1.75 -2.88 -11.33
C LEU A 11 -3.20 -2.38 -11.28
N ASN A 12 -4.11 -3.04 -12.01
CA ASN A 12 -5.51 -2.61 -12.20
C ASN A 12 -5.64 -1.10 -12.45
N SER A 13 -6.29 -0.38 -11.52
CA SER A 13 -6.52 1.07 -11.60
C SER A 13 -5.33 1.93 -11.11
N LEU A 14 -4.23 1.30 -10.68
CA LEU A 14 -3.01 1.98 -10.20
C LEU A 14 -1.95 1.98 -11.30
N GLU A 15 -1.96 3.03 -12.12
CA GLU A 15 -0.97 3.28 -13.17
C GLU A 15 0.34 3.82 -12.57
N GLY A 16 1.48 3.50 -13.17
CA GLY A 16 2.81 3.96 -12.76
C GLY A 16 3.51 3.00 -11.81
N GLU A 17 4.63 3.46 -11.25
CA GLU A 17 5.40 2.73 -10.24
C GLU A 17 5.02 3.21 -8.84
N TRP A 18 4.68 2.26 -7.98
CA TRP A 18 4.24 2.51 -6.62
C TRP A 18 5.14 1.78 -5.64
N ILE A 19 5.48 2.46 -4.56
CA ILE A 19 6.34 1.94 -3.49
C ILE A 19 5.72 2.38 -2.16
N ILE A 20 5.51 1.42 -1.26
CA ILE A 20 5.11 1.66 0.12
C ILE A 20 6.18 1.06 1.03
N ASP A 21 6.84 1.90 1.80
CA ASP A 21 7.84 1.51 2.78
C ASP A 21 7.20 1.41 4.17
N PHE A 22 6.98 0.18 4.64
CA PHE A 22 6.42 -0.10 5.97
C PHE A 22 7.46 -0.01 7.09
N SER A 23 8.74 0.21 6.77
CA SER A 23 9.78 0.53 7.76
C SER A 23 9.79 1.99 8.18
N HIS A 24 8.96 2.84 7.53
CA HIS A 24 8.81 4.23 7.92
C HIS A 24 8.32 4.34 9.38
N PRO A 25 8.88 5.25 10.21
CA PRO A 25 8.56 5.33 11.65
C PRO A 25 7.06 5.50 11.97
N GLU A 26 6.30 6.11 11.07
CA GLU A 26 4.85 6.28 11.20
C GLU A 26 4.09 4.95 11.25
N TYR A 27 4.58 3.91 10.56
CA TYR A 27 4.00 2.57 10.59
C TYR A 27 4.49 1.74 11.78
N GLU A 28 5.71 2.00 12.26
CA GLU A 28 6.31 1.24 13.37
C GLU A 28 5.72 1.60 14.74
N GLN A 29 5.29 2.86 14.94
CA GLN A 29 4.82 3.31 16.26
C GLN A 29 3.48 2.71 16.69
N ASN A 30 2.53 2.54 15.76
CA ASN A 30 1.17 2.11 16.09
C ASN A 30 0.82 0.71 15.58
N GLY A 31 1.57 0.18 14.59
CA GLY A 31 1.32 -1.14 14.00
C GLY A 31 -0.05 -1.30 13.30
N ILE A 32 -0.85 -0.23 13.24
CA ILE A 32 -2.18 -0.18 12.65
C ILE A 32 -2.24 1.07 11.76
N PHE A 33 -2.68 0.87 10.52
CA PHE A 33 -2.90 1.93 9.54
C PHE A 33 -4.18 1.65 8.75
N ALA A 34 -4.68 2.66 8.03
CA ALA A 34 -5.86 2.54 7.19
C ALA A 34 -5.55 2.96 5.75
N ILE A 35 -6.08 2.20 4.78
CA ILE A 35 -6.08 2.56 3.37
C ILE A 35 -7.46 3.15 3.06
N SER A 36 -7.51 4.43 2.70
CA SER A 36 -8.76 5.16 2.44
C SER A 36 -8.75 5.83 1.06
N GLY A 37 -9.93 6.18 0.55
CA GLY A 37 -10.10 6.77 -0.79
C GLY A 37 -11.46 6.41 -1.42
N PRO A 38 -11.84 7.07 -2.53
CA PRO A 38 -13.13 6.86 -3.17
C PRO A 38 -13.29 5.44 -3.75
N THR A 39 -14.53 5.05 -4.07
CA THR A 39 -14.81 3.80 -4.79
C THR A 39 -14.09 3.82 -6.15
N GLY A 40 -13.43 2.71 -6.50
CA GLY A 40 -12.63 2.61 -7.73
C GLY A 40 -11.17 3.09 -7.62
N ALA A 41 -10.74 3.64 -6.48
CA ALA A 41 -9.37 4.14 -6.30
C ALA A 41 -8.26 3.08 -6.18
N GLY A 42 -8.55 1.79 -6.41
CA GLY A 42 -7.54 0.73 -6.33
C GLY A 42 -7.16 0.27 -4.91
N LYS A 43 -7.97 0.57 -3.88
CA LYS A 43 -7.70 0.13 -2.49
C LYS A 43 -7.57 -1.38 -2.33
N THR A 44 -8.47 -2.15 -2.95
CA THR A 44 -8.40 -3.62 -2.94
C THR A 44 -7.21 -4.12 -3.75
N THR A 45 -6.93 -3.46 -4.88
CA THR A 45 -5.73 -3.75 -5.67
C THR A 45 -4.44 -3.63 -4.87
N LEU A 46 -4.36 -2.67 -3.95
CA LEU A 46 -3.22 -2.53 -3.07
C LEU A 46 -3.08 -3.68 -2.06
N LEU A 47 -4.19 -4.32 -1.67
CA LEU A 47 -4.21 -5.46 -0.75
C LEU A 47 -3.95 -6.80 -1.45
N ASP A 48 -4.28 -6.88 -2.74
CA ASP A 48 -4.07 -8.08 -3.57
C ASP A 48 -2.63 -8.22 -4.10
N ALA A 49 -1.87 -7.12 -4.09
CA ALA A 49 -0.48 -7.05 -4.56
C ALA A 49 0.50 -7.70 -3.57
#